data_AF-A0A937QK09-F1
#
_entry.id   AF-A0A937QK09-F1
#
_cell.length_a   1.000
_cell.length_b   1.000
_cell.length_c   1.000
_cell.angle_alpha   90.00
_cell.angle_beta   90.00
_cell.angle_gamma   90.00
#
_symmetry.space_group_name_H-M   'P 1'
#
loop_
_entity.id
_entity.type
_entity.pdbx_description
1 polymer ?
#
loop_
_entity_poly.entity_id
_entity_poly.type
_entity_poly.pdbx_seq_one_letter_code
_entity_poly.pdbx_strand_id
1 'polypeptide(L)'
;MLFQFSQTAINDGTWHRIGFVWDGAIRTLFVDGVAVAEDAQNRLESPANGFYIGTGKAMATGTYFAGLVDDVRIYDRAVKP
;
A
#
# COMPACT_ATOMS: atom_id res chain seq x y z
N MET A 1 3.22 -14.63 -14.96
CA MET A 1 2.78 -14.25 -13.60
C MET A 1 1.74 -13.15 -13.78
N LEU A 2 0.47 -13.42 -13.45
CA LEU A 2 -0.61 -12.44 -13.55
C LEU A 2 -0.58 -11.59 -12.28
N PHE A 3 -0.29 -10.30 -12.39
CA PHE A 3 -0.51 -9.37 -11.28
C PHE A 3 -2.02 -9.10 -11.22
N GLN A 4 -2.67 -9.50 -10.13
CA GLN A 4 -4.07 -9.16 -9.91
C GLN A 4 -4.12 -7.78 -9.25
N PHE A 5 -4.49 -6.76 -10.03
CA PHE A 5 -4.83 -5.47 -9.46
C PHE A 5 -6.12 -5.58 -8.64
N SER A 6 -6.18 -4.82 -7.55
CA SER A 6 -7.45 -4.66 -6.82
C SER A 6 -8.49 -4.01 -7.73
N GLN A 7 -9.74 -4.49 -7.64
CA GLN A 7 -10.90 -3.88 -8.29
C GLN A 7 -11.75 -3.05 -7.31
N THR A 8 -11.32 -2.94 -6.05
CA THR A 8 -12.04 -2.17 -5.04
C THR A 8 -11.87 -0.68 -5.30
N ALA A 9 -12.98 0.01 -5.55
CA ALA A 9 -13.01 1.47 -5.65
C ALA A 9 -12.90 2.10 -4.24
N ILE A 10 -11.99 3.05 -4.09
CA ILE A 10 -11.72 3.78 -2.82
C ILE A 10 -11.71 5.30 -3.02
N ASN A 11 -12.04 5.77 -4.21
CA ASN A 11 -12.01 7.17 -4.61
C ASN A 11 -13.41 7.79 -4.56
N ASP A 12 -14.18 7.47 -3.52
CA ASP A 12 -15.57 7.90 -3.33
C ASP A 12 -15.70 9.12 -2.40
N GLY A 13 -14.59 9.64 -1.89
CA GLY A 13 -14.54 10.78 -0.97
C GLY A 13 -14.76 10.41 0.49
N THR A 14 -14.84 9.12 0.83
CA THR A 14 -14.93 8.62 2.21
C THR A 14 -13.57 8.14 2.73
N TRP A 15 -13.49 7.94 4.06
CA TRP A 15 -12.28 7.39 4.68
C TRP A 15 -12.20 5.88 4.45
N HIS A 16 -11.06 5.42 3.96
CA HIS A 16 -10.74 4.00 3.85
C HIS A 16 -9.47 3.68 4.63
N ARG A 17 -9.47 2.53 5.31
CA ARG A 17 -8.27 2.00 5.98
C ARG A 17 -7.51 1.11 4.99
N ILE A 18 -6.31 1.54 4.63
CA ILE A 18 -5.42 0.79 3.73
C ILE A 18 -4.36 0.03 4.54
N GLY A 19 -4.22 -1.26 4.27
CA GLY A 19 -3.18 -2.10 4.86
C GLY A 19 -2.31 -2.74 3.78
N PHE A 20 -0.99 -2.70 3.95
CA PHE A 20 -0.06 -3.44 3.12
C PHE A 20 0.83 -4.31 4.00
N VAL A 21 0.75 -5.62 3.81
CA VAL A 21 1.42 -6.60 4.67
C VAL A 21 2.32 -7.47 3.81
N TRP A 22 3.57 -7.68 4.24
CA TRP A 22 4.46 -8.69 3.68
C TRP A 22 4.85 -9.67 4.77
N ASP A 23 4.65 -10.96 4.53
CA ASP A 23 4.95 -12.03 5.48
C ASP A 23 6.31 -12.71 5.24
N GLY A 24 7.10 -12.19 4.31
CA GLY A 24 8.37 -12.77 3.86
C GLY A 24 8.26 -13.51 2.52
N ALA A 25 7.05 -13.81 2.04
CA ALA A 25 6.83 -14.46 0.76
C ALA A 25 5.70 -13.84 -0.07
N ILE A 26 4.60 -13.44 0.57
CA ILE A 26 3.41 -12.87 -0.06
C ILE A 26 3.20 -11.46 0.44
N ARG A 27 2.86 -10.55 -0.48
CA ARG A 27 2.35 -9.22 -0.14
C ARG A 27 0.84 -9.23 -0.31
N THR A 28 0.12 -8.74 0.69
CA THR A 28 -1.33 -8.60 0.66
C THR A 28 -1.71 -7.14 0.84
N LEU A 29 -2.56 -6.65 -0.06
CA LEU A 29 -3.22 -5.36 0.05
C LEU A 29 -4.60 -5.56 0.69
N PHE A 30 -4.90 -4.76 1.70
CA PHE A 30 -6.19 -4.72 2.36
C PHE A 30 -6.85 -3.35 2.19
N VAL A 31 -8.17 -3.36 1.97
CA VAL A 31 -9.04 -2.17 2.03
C VAL A 31 -10.13 -2.49 3.05
N ASP A 32 -10.27 -1.63 4.06
CA ASP A 32 -11.28 -1.74 5.12
C ASP A 32 -11.29 -3.12 5.81
N GLY A 33 -10.08 -3.69 5.97
CA GLY A 33 -9.85 -4.98 6.61
C GLY A 33 -10.01 -6.21 5.69
N VAL A 34 -10.45 -6.04 4.46
CA VAL A 34 -10.63 -7.13 3.49
C VAL A 34 -9.42 -7.22 2.55
N ALA A 35 -8.90 -8.43 2.32
CA ALA A 35 -7.83 -8.66 1.34
C ALA A 35 -8.37 -8.47 -0.09
N VAL A 36 -7.77 -7.57 -0.86
CA VAL A 36 -8.26 -7.18 -2.21
C VAL A 36 -7.28 -7.46 -3.33
N ALA A 37 -6.01 -7.70 -3.01
CA ALA A 37 -4.99 -8.12 -3.97
C ALA A 37 -3.83 -8.80 -3.24
N GLU A 38 -3.20 -9.78 -3.90
CA GLU A 38 -2.02 -10.47 -3.41
C GLU A 38 -1.02 -10.74 -4.53
N ASP A 39 0.27 -10.69 -4.21
CA ASP A 39 1.31 -11.19 -5.07
C ASP A 39 2.48 -11.85 -4.32
N ALA A 40 3.16 -12.77 -4.99
CA ALA A 40 4.38 -13.36 -4.47
C ALA A 40 5.55 -12.39 -4.65
N GLN A 41 6.25 -12.10 -3.56
CA GLN A 41 7.46 -11.28 -3.54
C GLN A 41 8.45 -11.90 -2.57
N ASN A 42 9.57 -12.38 -3.11
CA ASN A 42 10.61 -13.05 -2.34
C ASN A 42 11.57 -12.07 -1.64
N ARG A 43 11.54 -10.79 -2.01
CA ARG A 43 12.38 -9.76 -1.41
C ARG A 43 11.74 -8.38 -1.49
N LEU A 44 11.82 -7.60 -0.41
CA LEU A 44 11.59 -6.16 -0.48
C LEU A 44 12.90 -5.44 -0.83
N GLU A 45 12.84 -4.58 -1.84
CA GLU A 45 13.96 -3.70 -2.15
C GLU A 45 14.04 -2.57 -1.12
N SER A 46 15.25 -2.30 -0.63
CA SER A 46 15.49 -1.08 0.13
C SER A 46 15.35 0.11 -0.82
N PRO A 47 14.54 1.12 -0.49
CA PRO A 47 14.49 2.32 -1.32
C PRO A 47 15.89 2.95 -1.35
N ALA A 48 16.34 3.33 -2.54
CA ALA A 48 17.58 4.11 -2.68
C ALA A 48 17.41 5.55 -2.14
N ASN A 49 16.16 6.00 -2.06
CA ASN A 49 15.74 7.31 -1.55
C ASN A 49 14.94 7.14 -0.24
N GLY A 50 14.27 8.20 0.21
CA GLY A 50 13.37 8.13 1.36
C GLY A 50 12.11 7.29 1.13
N PHE A 51 11.41 7.01 2.22
CA PHE A 51 10.04 6.50 2.22
C PHE A 51 9.07 7.69 2.26
N TYR A 52 8.14 7.74 1.32
CA TYR A 52 7.22 8.86 1.17
C TYR A 52 5.77 8.38 1.25
N ILE A 53 4.93 9.17 1.90
CA ILE A 53 3.47 9.04 1.87
C ILE A 53 2.91 10.22 1.07
N GLY A 54 1.92 9.96 0.21
CA GLY A 54 1.23 10.99 -0.55
C GLY A 54 1.94 11.47 -1.82
N THR A 55 2.97 10.77 -2.31
CA THR A 55 3.60 11.06 -3.60
C THR A 55 4.26 9.81 -4.20
N GLY A 56 4.56 9.85 -5.50
CA GLY A 56 5.29 8.78 -6.18
C GLY A 56 6.78 8.75 -5.80
N LYS A 57 7.46 7.63 -6.08
CA LYS A 57 8.88 7.40 -5.72
C LYS A 57 9.86 8.48 -6.19
N ALA A 58 9.55 9.17 -7.28
CA ALA A 58 10.37 10.20 -7.90
C ALA A 58 9.86 11.62 -7.61
N MET A 59 8.82 11.76 -6.77
CA MET A 59 8.18 13.04 -6.43
C MET A 59 7.77 13.86 -7.66
N ALA A 60 7.46 13.18 -8.77
CA ALA A 60 7.17 13.81 -10.05
C ALA A 60 5.85 14.58 -9.99
N THR A 61 5.77 15.68 -10.75
CA THR A 61 4.53 16.45 -10.91
C THR A 61 3.38 15.54 -11.32
N GLY A 62 2.21 15.72 -10.67
CA GLY A 62 1.02 14.91 -10.91
C GLY A 62 0.95 13.61 -10.11
N THR A 63 1.97 13.25 -9.33
CA THR A 63 1.93 12.05 -8.45
C THR A 63 1.53 12.35 -7.01
N TYR A 64 1.37 13.62 -6.67
CA TYR A 64 0.97 14.05 -5.32
C TYR A 64 -0.49 13.71 -5.05
N PHE A 65 -0.72 13.06 -3.92
CA PHE A 65 -2.05 12.71 -3.45
C PHE A 65 -2.81 13.96 -3.00
N ALA A 66 -4.05 14.10 -3.47
CA ALA A 66 -4.95 15.19 -3.10
C ALA A 66 -6.08 14.64 -2.20
N GLY A 67 -5.81 14.55 -0.91
CA GLY A 67 -6.74 14.04 0.09
C GLY A 67 -6.18 14.18 1.49
N LEU A 68 -6.87 13.58 2.47
CA LEU A 68 -6.42 13.54 3.85
C LEU A 68 -5.75 12.20 4.15
N VAL A 69 -4.74 12.23 5.01
CA VAL A 69 -4.07 11.03 5.53
C VAL A 69 -3.99 11.20 7.04
N ASP A 70 -4.34 10.15 7.76
CA ASP A 70 -4.25 10.13 9.21
C ASP A 70 -3.71 8.77 9.69
N ASP A 71 -3.16 8.76 10.90
CA ASP A 71 -2.97 7.54 11.69
C ASP A 71 -2.03 6.47 11.08
N VAL A 72 -0.97 6.95 10.41
CA VAL A 72 0.05 6.13 9.73
C VAL A 72 0.86 5.31 10.74
N ARG A 73 0.94 3.99 10.50
CA ARG A 73 1.69 3.04 11.35
C ARG A 73 2.55 2.12 10.49
N ILE A 74 3.76 1.86 10.94
CA ILE A 74 4.72 0.96 10.30
C ILE A 74 5.19 -0.04 11.35
N TYR A 75 5.22 -1.32 10.97
CA TYR A 75 5.62 -2.41 11.85
C TYR A 75 6.78 -3.20 11.23
N ASP A 76 7.64 -3.74 12.08
CA ASP A 76 8.74 -4.65 11.73
C ASP A 76 8.29 -6.12 11.64
N ARG A 77 6.97 -6.35 11.73
CA ARG A 77 6.32 -7.66 11.63
C ARG A 77 5.06 -7.57 10.79
N ALA A 78 4.64 -8.70 10.24
CA ALA A 78 3.33 -8.80 9.61
C ALA A 78 2.22 -8.58 10.65
N VAL A 79 1.35 -7.59 10.40
CA VAL A 79 0.15 -7.31 11.18
C VAL A 79 -1.03 -7.36 10.24
N LYS A 80 -1.94 -8.31 10.44
CA LYS A 80 -3.19 -8.37 9.69
C LYS A 80 -4.21 -7.42 10.31
N PRO A 81 -5.06 -6.76 9.48
CA PRO A 81 -6.00 -5.75 9.95
C PRO A 81 -6.97 -6.19 11.04
#